data_AF-A0A410TP76-F1
#
_entry.id   AF-A0A410TP76-F1
#
_cell.length_a   1.000
_cell.length_b   1.000
_cell.length_c   1.000
_cell.angle_alpha   90.00
_cell.angle_beta   90.00
_cell.angle_gamma   90.00
#
_symmetry.space_group_name_H-M   'P 1'
#
loop_
_entity.id
_entity.type
_entity.pdbx_description
1 polymer ?
#
loop_
_entity_poly.entity_id
_entity_poly.type
_entity_poly.pdbx_seq_one_letter_code
_entity_poly.pdbx_strand_id
1 'polypeptide(L)'
;MVSLRPLAALPIVGVVADGRTYRHLLYLLIAMPVAFVHSGVFSFGVVFGLLLAPVLVGLVVLLATLIGARLLAGFERRLADALLGTDLARPDDLADADGALGGAKRYVDAASTWRGLGFLSVKFWVALFGLVPLFLLSRGIPLVAAPLRYPFVIRFGEVNGEPATWAIDALPEALAAVPLGVAAVLVSLHLANAVAYATRRMALALLDGPTEGDDRDDGDERATVGRERGVVDAGNDASREAESDVDGVEFENDADREVDDDGRTGDPTAEEFEFGDGPESPDDGDDRTDRR
;
A
#
# COMPACT_ATOMS: atom_id res chain seq x y z
N MET A 1 7.42 12.40 44.36
CA MET A 1 6.96 11.31 43.48
C MET A 1 7.13 11.80 42.06
N VAL A 2 8.14 11.33 41.34
CA VAL A 2 8.41 11.73 39.95
C VAL A 2 7.34 11.07 39.09
N SER A 3 6.45 11.87 38.52
CA SER A 3 5.52 11.41 37.50
C SER A 3 6.34 10.99 36.28
N LEU A 4 6.55 9.69 36.13
CA LEU A 4 7.09 9.11 34.91
C LEU A 4 6.02 9.36 33.84
N ARG A 5 6.13 10.47 33.10
CA ARG A 5 5.38 10.61 31.85
C ARG A 5 5.63 9.30 31.07
N PRO A 6 4.58 8.60 30.61
CA PRO A 6 4.78 7.35 29.89
C PRO A 6 5.74 7.65 28.75
N LEU A 7 6.85 6.93 28.65
CA LEU A 7 7.87 7.18 27.62
C LEU A 7 7.28 7.13 26.20
N ALA A 8 6.10 6.53 26.05
CA ALA A 8 5.24 6.58 24.87
C ALA A 8 4.79 8.00 24.45
N ALA A 9 4.76 8.97 25.36
CA ALA A 9 4.43 10.36 25.07
C ALA A 9 5.58 11.14 24.41
N LEU A 10 6.79 10.60 24.40
CA LEU A 10 7.90 11.20 23.65
C LEU A 10 7.83 10.73 22.20
N PRO A 11 7.73 11.63 21.20
CA PRO A 11 7.51 11.25 19.80
C PRO A 11 8.60 10.32 19.26
N ILE A 12 9.84 10.46 19.75
CA ILE A 12 10.99 9.66 19.31
C ILE A 12 10.90 8.20 19.82
N VAL A 13 10.42 7.99 21.04
CA VAL A 13 10.34 6.64 21.66
C VAL A 13 8.96 6.01 21.46
N GLY A 14 7.92 6.84 21.34
CA GLY A 14 6.54 6.43 21.08
C GLY A 14 6.38 5.61 19.81
N VAL A 15 7.23 5.82 18.80
CA VAL A 15 7.27 5.01 17.57
C VAL A 15 7.49 3.51 17.86
N VAL A 16 8.21 3.16 18.94
CA VAL A 16 8.41 1.76 19.36
C VAL A 16 7.14 1.19 19.98
N ALA A 17 6.35 2.00 20.69
CA ALA A 17 5.12 1.56 21.34
C ALA A 17 3.90 1.59 20.40
N ASP A 18 3.99 2.30 19.28
CA ASP A 18 2.91 2.43 18.30
C ASP A 18 2.77 1.17 17.43
N GLY A 19 1.62 0.49 17.55
CA GLY A 19 1.25 -0.67 16.74
C GLY A 19 1.29 -0.41 15.23
N ARG A 20 1.10 0.84 14.79
CA ARG A 20 1.15 1.24 13.37
C ARG A 20 2.54 1.07 12.77
N THR A 21 3.60 1.33 13.53
CA THR A 21 4.99 1.18 13.07
C THR A 21 5.27 -0.27 12.65
N TYR A 22 4.74 -1.24 13.39
CA TYR A 22 4.91 -2.65 13.07
C TYR A 22 4.14 -3.07 11.80
N ARG A 23 2.96 -2.49 11.56
CA ARG A 23 2.24 -2.66 10.29
C ARG A 23 3.03 -2.08 9.12
N HIS A 24 3.67 -0.92 9.29
CA HIS A 24 4.54 -0.32 8.27
C HIS A 24 5.79 -1.18 7.99
N LEU A 25 6.42 -1.75 9.03
CA LEU A 25 7.53 -2.70 8.85
C LEU A 25 7.09 -3.96 8.11
N LEU A 26 5.94 -4.53 8.47
CA LEU A 26 5.36 -5.67 7.78
C LEU A 26 5.06 -5.34 6.31
N TYR A 27 4.49 -4.15 6.06
CA TYR A 27 4.28 -3.64 4.72
C TYR A 27 5.59 -3.57 3.95
N LEU A 28 6.66 -3.00 4.50
CA LEU A 28 7.98 -2.92 3.86
C LEU A 28 8.57 -4.30 3.54
N LEU A 29 8.45 -5.24 4.48
CA LEU A 29 8.93 -6.60 4.31
C LEU A 29 8.22 -7.33 3.18
N ILE A 30 6.90 -7.16 3.04
CA ILE A 30 6.09 -7.76 1.97
C ILE A 30 6.24 -6.97 0.65
N ALA A 31 6.34 -5.65 0.73
CA ALA A 31 6.44 -4.76 -0.42
C ALA A 31 7.69 -5.03 -1.25
N MET A 32 8.79 -5.48 -0.64
CA MET A 32 10.03 -5.77 -1.36
C MET A 32 9.92 -6.96 -2.33
N PRO A 33 9.53 -8.19 -1.91
CA PRO A 33 9.33 -9.30 -2.83
C PRO A 33 8.20 -9.02 -3.82
N VAL A 34 7.13 -8.34 -3.38
CA VAL A 34 6.04 -7.92 -4.25
C VAL A 34 6.56 -7.00 -5.35
N ALA A 35 7.24 -5.91 -5.02
CA ALA A 35 7.79 -4.97 -5.99
C ALA A 35 8.77 -5.65 -6.97
N PHE A 36 9.60 -6.58 -6.49
CA PHE A 36 10.49 -7.35 -7.35
C PHE A 36 9.72 -8.19 -8.38
N VAL A 37 8.69 -8.92 -7.96
CA VAL A 37 7.83 -9.71 -8.88
C VAL A 37 7.12 -8.80 -9.88
N HIS A 38 6.56 -7.68 -9.42
CA HIS A 38 5.88 -6.71 -10.28
C HIS A 38 6.82 -6.19 -11.36
N SER A 39 8.00 -5.70 -10.97
CA SER A 39 9.00 -5.16 -11.90
C SER A 39 9.54 -6.21 -12.86
N GLY A 40 9.75 -7.45 -12.40
CA GLY A 40 10.21 -8.55 -13.25
C GLY A 40 9.20 -8.89 -14.35
N VAL A 41 7.94 -9.14 -13.97
CA VAL A 41 6.85 -9.44 -14.91
C VAL A 41 6.64 -8.27 -15.88
N PHE A 42 6.64 -7.05 -15.35
CA PHE A 42 6.43 -5.85 -16.16
C PHE A 42 7.55 -5.62 -17.18
N SER A 43 8.81 -5.66 -16.73
CA SER A 43 9.97 -5.46 -17.60
C SER A 43 10.06 -6.55 -18.66
N PHE A 44 9.80 -7.80 -18.28
CA PHE A 44 9.71 -8.92 -19.23
C PHE A 44 8.63 -8.66 -20.28
N GLY A 45 7.40 -8.35 -19.85
CA GLY A 45 6.29 -8.10 -20.75
C GLY A 45 6.54 -6.96 -21.73
N VAL A 46 7.12 -5.85 -21.27
CA VAL A 46 7.46 -4.70 -22.12
C VAL A 46 8.59 -5.04 -23.10
N VAL A 47 9.69 -5.63 -22.62
CA VAL A 47 10.85 -5.93 -23.47
C VAL A 47 10.46 -6.94 -24.55
N PHE A 48 9.86 -8.07 -24.17
CA PHE A 48 9.45 -9.08 -25.13
C PHE A 48 8.31 -8.57 -26.03
N GLY A 49 7.35 -7.83 -25.47
CA GLY A 49 6.28 -7.23 -26.24
C GLY A 49 6.78 -6.26 -27.32
N LEU A 50 7.76 -5.43 -27.00
CA LEU A 50 8.35 -4.51 -27.98
C LEU A 50 9.20 -5.26 -29.02
N LEU A 51 9.97 -6.26 -28.59
CA LEU A 51 10.86 -7.03 -29.44
C LEU A 51 10.10 -7.94 -30.43
N LEU A 52 8.94 -8.48 -30.01
CA LEU A 52 8.03 -9.26 -30.86
C LEU A 52 7.00 -8.39 -31.61
N ALA A 53 7.00 -7.07 -31.43
CA ALA A 53 6.01 -6.19 -32.06
C ALA A 53 5.98 -6.29 -33.60
N PRO A 54 7.11 -6.43 -34.33
CA PRO A 54 7.11 -6.52 -35.80
C PRO A 54 6.31 -7.70 -36.36
N VAL A 55 6.13 -8.77 -35.57
CA VAL A 55 5.37 -9.97 -35.97
C VAL A 55 3.94 -9.97 -35.43
N LEU A 56 3.43 -8.82 -34.95
CA LEU A 56 2.12 -8.62 -34.30
C LEU A 56 1.93 -9.36 -32.96
N VAL A 57 2.63 -10.47 -32.72
CA VAL A 57 2.62 -11.20 -31.45
C VAL A 57 3.00 -10.29 -30.28
N GLY A 58 3.96 -9.39 -30.48
CA GLY A 58 4.37 -8.45 -29.46
C GLY A 58 3.28 -7.48 -29.03
N LEU A 59 2.36 -7.10 -29.93
CA LEU A 59 1.23 -6.25 -29.56
C LEU A 59 0.27 -6.97 -28.61
N VAL A 60 0.05 -8.28 -28.82
CA VAL A 60 -0.74 -9.12 -27.89
C VAL A 60 -0.04 -9.23 -26.54
N VAL A 61 1.28 -9.42 -26.53
CA VAL A 61 2.09 -9.47 -25.29
C VAL A 61 2.05 -8.13 -24.55
N LEU A 62 2.14 -7.01 -25.25
CA LEU A 62 2.02 -5.67 -24.65
C LEU A 62 0.64 -5.45 -24.04
N LEU A 63 -0.43 -5.84 -24.74
CA LEU A 63 -1.78 -5.75 -24.21
C LEU A 63 -1.96 -6.64 -22.97
N ALA A 64 -1.46 -7.87 -23.00
CA ALA A 64 -1.46 -8.76 -21.84
C ALA A 64 -0.66 -8.18 -20.66
N THR A 65 0.46 -7.52 -20.93
CA THR A 65 1.28 -6.83 -19.91
C THR A 65 0.52 -5.67 -19.29
N LEU A 66 -0.22 -4.91 -20.09
CA LEU A 66 -1.08 -3.81 -19.64
C LEU A 66 -2.24 -4.33 -18.77
N ILE A 67 -2.82 -5.47 -19.17
CA ILE A 67 -3.83 -6.17 -18.36
C ILE A 67 -3.25 -6.59 -17.01
N GLY A 68 -2.10 -7.25 -17.03
CA GLY A 68 -1.37 -7.64 -15.84
C GLY A 68 -1.05 -6.46 -14.92
N ALA A 69 -0.53 -5.36 -15.47
CA ALA A 69 -0.19 -4.16 -14.70
C ALA A 69 -1.40 -3.59 -13.94
N ARG A 70 -2.59 -3.64 -14.52
CA ARG A 70 -3.82 -3.18 -13.86
C ARG A 70 -4.29 -4.14 -12.77
N LEU A 71 -4.20 -5.46 -12.98
CA LEU A 71 -4.50 -6.45 -11.94
C LEU A 71 -3.57 -6.29 -10.74
N LEU A 72 -2.28 -6.10 -11.01
CA LEU A 72 -1.25 -5.83 -10.03
C LEU A 72 -1.52 -4.51 -9.28
N ALA A 73 -1.91 -3.43 -9.98
CA ALA A 73 -2.33 -2.18 -9.33
C ALA A 73 -3.56 -2.38 -8.43
N GLY A 74 -4.50 -3.24 -8.81
CA GLY A 74 -5.65 -3.62 -7.97
C GLY A 74 -5.28 -4.48 -6.75
N PHE A 75 -4.22 -5.28 -6.85
CA PHE A 75 -3.64 -5.96 -5.68
C PHE A 75 -2.96 -4.97 -4.73
N GLU A 76 -2.22 -4.01 -5.26
CA GLU A 76 -1.56 -2.95 -4.48
C GLU A 76 -2.55 -2.04 -3.75
N ARG A 77 -3.72 -1.74 -4.33
CA ARG A 77 -4.81 -1.04 -3.63
C ARG A 77 -5.22 -1.78 -2.37
N ARG A 78 -5.53 -3.07 -2.48
CA ARG A 78 -5.90 -3.93 -1.33
C ARG A 78 -4.82 -3.98 -0.26
N LEU A 79 -3.55 -4.05 -0.68
CA LEU A 79 -2.43 -4.03 0.25
C LEU A 79 -2.32 -2.69 0.99
N ALA A 80 -2.55 -1.58 0.29
CA ALA A 80 -2.55 -0.25 0.87
C ALA A 80 -3.74 -0.04 1.83
N ASP A 81 -4.94 -0.47 1.46
CA ASP A 81 -6.12 -0.33 2.31
C ASP A 81 -5.95 -1.15 3.61
N ALA A 82 -5.45 -2.39 3.49
CA ALA A 82 -5.25 -3.28 4.63
C ALA A 82 -4.11 -2.84 5.58
N LEU A 83 -2.98 -2.36 5.04
CA LEU A 83 -1.76 -2.13 5.84
C LEU A 83 -1.42 -0.65 6.08
N LEU A 84 -1.86 0.25 5.19
CA LEU A 84 -1.60 1.69 5.27
C LEU A 84 -2.85 2.50 5.67
N GLY A 85 -4.02 1.86 5.76
CA GLY A 85 -5.28 2.51 6.14
C GLY A 85 -5.71 3.55 5.11
N THR A 86 -5.62 3.21 3.83
CA THR A 86 -6.25 3.97 2.75
C THR A 86 -7.64 3.45 2.45
N ASP A 87 -8.42 4.24 1.74
CA ASP A 87 -9.69 3.83 1.14
C ASP A 87 -9.64 4.21 -0.34
N LEU A 88 -9.02 3.35 -1.15
CA LEU A 88 -8.78 3.63 -2.56
C LEU A 88 -9.95 3.15 -3.41
N ALA A 89 -10.55 4.07 -4.17
CA ALA A 89 -11.65 3.74 -5.07
C ALA A 89 -11.23 2.69 -6.13
N ARG A 90 -12.13 1.73 -6.40
CA ARG A 90 -11.95 0.79 -7.52
C ARG A 90 -12.29 1.51 -8.83
N PRO A 91 -11.38 1.51 -9.83
CA PRO A 91 -11.69 2.15 -11.11
C PRO A 91 -12.80 1.40 -11.86
N ASP A 92 -13.82 2.13 -12.34
CA ASP A 92 -14.95 1.61 -13.10
C ASP A 92 -14.97 2.07 -14.58
N ASP A 93 -13.86 2.61 -15.06
CA ASP A 93 -13.71 3.20 -16.40
C ASP A 93 -13.65 2.18 -17.56
N LEU A 94 -14.05 0.93 -17.31
CA LEU A 94 -14.09 -0.17 -18.30
C LEU A 94 -15.50 -0.75 -18.54
N ALA A 95 -16.57 -0.18 -17.97
CA ALA A 95 -17.96 -0.61 -18.21
C ALA A 95 -18.44 -0.26 -19.64
N ASP A 96 -18.91 -1.26 -20.40
CA ASP A 96 -19.37 -1.19 -21.81
C ASP A 96 -18.29 -0.99 -22.89
N ALA A 97 -17.89 -2.06 -23.57
CA ALA A 97 -17.02 -1.99 -24.75
C ALA A 97 -17.53 -2.89 -25.88
N ASP A 98 -17.69 -2.30 -27.07
CA ASP A 98 -18.09 -3.02 -28.29
C ASP A 98 -16.89 -3.78 -28.89
N GLY A 99 -16.84 -5.08 -28.64
CA GLY A 99 -15.90 -6.02 -29.27
C GLY A 99 -14.44 -5.91 -28.78
N ALA A 100 -13.59 -6.84 -29.25
CA ALA A 100 -12.23 -7.01 -28.75
C ALA A 100 -11.30 -5.82 -29.05
N LEU A 101 -11.40 -5.22 -30.25
CA LEU A 101 -10.60 -4.06 -30.64
C LEU A 101 -11.06 -2.79 -29.90
N GLY A 102 -12.38 -2.62 -29.69
CA GLY A 102 -12.93 -1.51 -28.90
C GLY A 102 -12.49 -1.59 -27.43
N GLY A 103 -12.52 -2.79 -26.85
CA GLY A 103 -11.99 -3.05 -25.51
C GLY A 103 -10.48 -2.75 -25.39
N ALA A 104 -9.66 -3.22 -26.34
CA ALA A 104 -8.22 -2.97 -26.33
C ALA A 104 -7.89 -1.46 -26.44
N LYS A 105 -8.56 -0.74 -27.34
CA LYS A 105 -8.38 0.70 -27.49
C LYS A 105 -8.77 1.44 -26.22
N ARG A 106 -9.92 1.13 -25.63
CA ARG A 106 -10.36 1.74 -24.36
C ARG A 106 -9.39 1.48 -23.23
N TYR A 107 -8.83 0.27 -23.16
CA TYR A 107 -7.85 -0.08 -22.13
C TYR A 107 -6.60 0.79 -22.18
N VAL A 108 -6.16 1.13 -23.40
CA VAL A 108 -5.01 2.01 -23.66
C VAL A 108 -5.39 3.48 -23.45
N ASP A 109 -6.61 3.90 -23.81
CA ASP A 109 -7.08 5.28 -23.65
C ASP A 109 -7.42 5.63 -22.18
N ALA A 110 -7.72 4.63 -21.35
CA ALA A 110 -8.06 4.78 -19.94
C ALA A 110 -6.92 5.39 -19.11
N ALA A 111 -7.16 6.56 -18.51
CA ALA A 111 -6.19 7.24 -17.64
C ALA A 111 -5.76 6.37 -16.43
N SER A 112 -6.67 5.57 -15.90
CA SER A 112 -6.38 4.68 -14.77
C SER A 112 -5.33 3.61 -15.09
N THR A 113 -5.23 3.19 -16.35
CA THR A 113 -4.19 2.25 -16.81
C THR A 113 -2.80 2.87 -16.70
N TRP A 114 -2.64 4.10 -17.19
CA TRP A 114 -1.36 4.83 -17.12
C TRP A 114 -0.99 5.24 -15.71
N ARG A 115 -1.98 5.59 -14.87
CA ARG A 115 -1.73 5.90 -13.46
C ARG A 115 -1.29 4.65 -12.68
N GLY A 116 -1.92 3.51 -12.91
CA GLY A 116 -1.48 2.21 -12.36
C GLY A 116 -0.07 1.85 -12.82
N LEU A 117 0.25 2.07 -14.09
CA LEU A 117 1.58 1.87 -14.64
C LEU A 117 2.64 2.76 -13.99
N GLY A 118 2.32 4.04 -13.80
CA GLY A 118 3.17 5.00 -13.10
C GLY A 118 3.42 4.59 -11.66
N PHE A 119 2.38 4.13 -10.96
CA PHE A 119 2.50 3.61 -9.60
C PHE A 119 3.45 2.41 -9.56
N LEU A 120 3.26 1.39 -10.39
CA LEU A 120 4.13 0.20 -10.44
C LEU A 120 5.59 0.57 -10.75
N SER A 121 5.80 1.53 -11.66
CA SER A 121 7.14 1.97 -12.08
C SER A 121 7.90 2.65 -10.94
N VAL A 122 7.23 3.50 -10.16
CA VAL A 122 7.84 4.21 -9.02
C VAL A 122 7.94 3.31 -7.79
N LYS A 123 6.98 2.39 -7.60
CA LYS A 123 6.89 1.46 -6.47
C LYS A 123 8.16 0.65 -6.27
N PHE A 124 8.81 0.20 -7.35
CA PHE A 124 10.08 -0.52 -7.27
C PHE A 124 11.17 0.29 -6.55
N TRP A 125 11.35 1.54 -6.97
CA TRP A 125 12.36 2.42 -6.38
C TRP A 125 12.05 2.73 -4.92
N VAL A 126 10.78 2.98 -4.60
CA VAL A 126 10.34 3.21 -3.21
C VAL A 126 10.57 1.96 -2.35
N ALA A 127 10.28 0.77 -2.86
CA ALA A 127 10.54 -0.50 -2.17
C ALA A 127 12.05 -0.74 -1.95
N LEU A 128 12.89 -0.33 -2.90
CA LEU A 128 14.35 -0.39 -2.76
C LEU A 128 14.85 0.53 -1.63
N PHE A 129 14.33 1.76 -1.51
CA PHE A 129 14.61 2.62 -0.35
C PHE A 129 14.10 2.01 0.97
N GLY A 130 13.02 1.23 0.90
CA GLY A 130 12.55 0.42 2.01
C GLY A 130 13.57 -0.59 2.56
N LEU A 131 14.63 -0.92 1.81
CA LEU A 131 15.72 -1.77 2.31
C LEU A 131 16.57 -1.08 3.39
N VAL A 132 16.66 0.25 3.37
CA VAL A 132 17.48 1.03 4.31
C VAL A 132 17.03 0.83 5.77
N PRO A 133 15.75 1.04 6.16
CA PRO A 133 15.32 0.78 7.52
C PRO A 133 15.54 -0.68 7.93
N LEU A 134 15.26 -1.64 7.03
CA LEU A 134 15.49 -3.07 7.30
C LEU A 134 16.97 -3.39 7.54
N PHE A 135 17.86 -2.80 6.75
CA PHE A 135 19.30 -2.92 6.92
C PHE A 135 19.78 -2.31 8.24
N LEU A 136 19.30 -1.10 8.58
CA LEU A 136 19.61 -0.47 9.88
C LEU A 136 19.14 -1.34 11.05
N LEU A 137 17.97 -1.97 10.94
CA LEU A 137 17.45 -2.85 11.99
C LEU A 137 18.31 -4.11 12.14
N SER A 138 18.71 -4.71 11.02
CA SER A 138 19.64 -5.84 10.94
C SER A 138 20.99 -5.53 11.60
N ARG A 139 21.50 -4.30 11.45
CA ARG A 139 22.76 -3.86 12.09
C ARG A 139 22.57 -3.39 13.54
N GLY A 140 21.45 -2.76 13.86
CA GLY A 140 21.16 -2.16 15.16
C GLY A 140 20.82 -3.18 16.25
N ILE A 141 20.01 -4.20 15.94
CA ILE A 141 19.60 -5.21 16.93
C ILE A 141 20.82 -5.95 17.55
N PRO A 142 21.81 -6.42 16.78
CA PRO A 142 23.02 -7.03 17.35
C PRO A 142 23.82 -6.10 18.28
N LEU A 143 23.85 -4.80 18.00
CA LEU A 143 24.53 -3.80 18.84
C LEU A 143 23.79 -3.61 20.18
N VAL A 144 22.45 -3.58 20.17
CA VAL A 144 21.64 -3.55 21.40
C VAL A 144 21.87 -4.81 22.23
N ALA A 145 21.97 -5.96 21.57
CA ALA A 145 22.21 -7.26 22.20
C ALA A 145 23.70 -7.52 22.54
N ALA A 146 24.60 -6.54 22.33
CA ALA A 146 26.04 -6.74 22.50
C ALA A 146 26.44 -7.26 23.90
N PRO A 147 25.89 -6.75 25.03
CA PRO A 147 26.25 -7.24 26.36
C PRO A 147 25.91 -8.72 26.60
N LEU A 148 24.98 -9.29 25.83
CA LEU A 148 24.52 -10.66 25.98
C LEU A 148 25.34 -11.65 25.13
N ARG A 149 26.06 -11.17 24.12
CA ARG A 149 26.72 -12.00 23.10
C ARG A 149 28.22 -11.76 22.94
N TYR A 150 28.81 -10.85 23.73
CA TYR A 150 30.26 -10.65 23.72
C TYR A 150 30.99 -11.94 24.14
N PRO A 151 32.16 -12.26 23.55
CA PRO A 151 32.91 -11.49 22.55
C PRO A 151 32.48 -11.75 21.08
N PHE A 152 32.52 -10.73 20.22
CA PHE A 152 32.27 -10.86 18.78
C PHE A 152 32.84 -9.68 17.96
N VAL A 153 32.93 -9.86 16.65
CA VAL A 153 33.41 -8.83 15.70
C VAL A 153 32.29 -8.39 14.77
N ILE A 154 32.06 -7.08 14.70
CA ILE A 154 31.11 -6.46 13.77
C ILE A 154 31.87 -5.97 12.54
N ARG A 155 31.38 -6.27 11.34
CA ARG A 155 31.90 -5.74 10.08
C ARG A 155 30.95 -4.70 9.50
N PHE A 156 31.38 -3.44 9.40
CA PHE A 156 30.55 -2.35 8.88
C PHE A 156 30.61 -2.20 7.36
N GLY A 157 31.68 -2.69 6.73
CA GLY A 157 31.89 -2.62 5.29
C GLY A 157 33.37 -2.69 4.96
N GLU A 158 33.74 -2.21 3.77
CA GLU A 158 35.14 -2.06 3.36
C GLU A 158 35.48 -0.58 3.24
N VAL A 159 36.64 -0.18 3.77
CA VAL A 159 37.21 1.16 3.63
C VAL A 159 38.59 0.96 3.04
N ASN A 160 38.82 1.47 1.83
CA ASN A 160 40.06 1.27 1.06
C ASN A 160 40.42 -0.20 0.80
N GLY A 161 39.41 -1.07 0.62
CA GLY A 161 39.60 -2.51 0.40
C GLY A 161 39.87 -3.32 1.67
N GLU A 162 39.96 -2.67 2.83
CA GLU A 162 40.11 -3.34 4.12
C GLU A 162 38.77 -3.38 4.86
N PRO A 163 38.41 -4.50 5.51
CA PRO A 163 37.16 -4.60 6.23
C PRO A 163 37.18 -3.72 7.48
N ALA A 164 36.35 -2.68 7.49
CA ALA A 164 36.10 -1.88 8.68
C ALA A 164 35.37 -2.74 9.71
N THR A 165 36.11 -3.13 10.74
CA THR A 165 35.62 -4.02 11.81
C THR A 165 35.76 -3.36 13.17
N TRP A 166 34.88 -3.74 14.09
CA TRP A 166 34.97 -3.40 15.50
C TRP A 166 34.84 -4.68 16.31
N ALA A 167 35.92 -5.05 17.00
CA ALA A 167 35.93 -6.14 17.96
C ALA A 167 35.37 -5.64 19.30
N ILE A 168 34.35 -6.32 19.80
CA ILE A 168 33.76 -6.09 21.12
C ILE A 168 34.22 -7.23 22.02
N ASP A 169 35.35 -7.00 22.69
CA ASP A 169 36.03 -8.03 23.48
C ASP A 169 35.84 -7.88 24.99
N ALA A 170 35.32 -6.72 25.42
CA ALA A 170 35.12 -6.42 26.82
C ALA A 170 33.75 -5.76 27.09
N LEU A 171 33.33 -5.85 28.35
CA LEU A 171 32.02 -5.44 28.80
C LEU A 171 31.77 -3.92 28.64
N PRO A 172 32.72 -3.01 28.97
CA PRO A 172 32.53 -1.58 28.74
C PRO A 172 32.26 -1.23 27.27
N GLU A 173 32.96 -1.90 26.35
CA GLU A 173 32.81 -1.76 24.90
C GLU A 173 31.44 -2.27 24.45
N ALA A 174 30.99 -3.40 25.01
CA ALA A 174 29.65 -3.93 24.77
C ALA A 174 28.55 -2.98 25.27
N LEU A 175 28.75 -2.33 26.42
CA LEU A 175 27.83 -1.32 26.95
C LEU A 175 27.84 -0.04 26.10
N ALA A 176 29.00 0.37 25.57
CA ALA A 176 29.12 1.51 24.66
C ALA A 176 28.45 1.26 23.29
N ALA A 177 28.33 0.01 22.86
CA ALA A 177 27.63 -0.37 21.63
C ALA A 177 26.09 -0.24 21.74
N VAL A 178 25.53 -0.38 22.94
CA VAL A 178 24.08 -0.28 23.18
C VAL A 178 23.46 1.04 22.69
N PRO A 179 23.96 2.24 23.06
CA PRO A 179 23.35 3.50 22.61
C PRO A 179 23.39 3.65 21.08
N LEU A 180 24.44 3.16 20.41
CA LEU A 180 24.53 3.15 18.95
C LEU A 180 23.48 2.23 18.33
N GLY A 181 23.29 1.03 18.91
CA GLY A 181 22.24 0.11 18.49
C GLY A 181 20.84 0.68 18.68
N VAL A 182 20.57 1.30 19.84
CA VAL A 182 19.29 1.95 20.13
C VAL A 182 19.02 3.09 19.14
N ALA A 183 20.02 3.95 18.88
CA ALA A 183 19.88 5.02 17.89
C ALA A 183 19.58 4.47 16.49
N ALA A 184 20.29 3.42 16.06
CA ALA A 184 20.06 2.78 14.76
C ALA A 184 18.65 2.19 14.63
N VAL A 185 18.14 1.53 15.69
CA VAL A 185 16.77 1.01 15.74
C VAL A 185 15.75 2.15 15.66
N LEU A 186 15.90 3.20 16.46
CA LEU A 186 14.98 4.34 16.44
C LEU A 186 14.95 5.00 15.06
N VAL A 187 16.11 5.28 14.46
CA VAL A 187 16.20 5.85 13.10
C VAL A 187 15.55 4.93 12.08
N SER A 188 15.76 3.61 12.16
CA SER A 188 15.11 2.62 11.30
C SER A 188 13.59 2.72 11.35
N LEU A 189 13.01 2.78 12.55
CA LEU A 189 11.55 2.84 12.70
C LEU A 189 10.96 4.15 12.14
N HIS A 190 11.62 5.28 12.35
CA HIS A 190 11.19 6.56 11.76
C HIS A 190 11.27 6.51 10.24
N LEU A 191 12.35 5.94 9.70
CA LEU A 191 12.52 5.80 8.27
C LEU A 191 11.49 4.84 7.67
N ALA A 192 11.15 3.74 8.35
CA ALA A 192 10.08 2.84 7.96
C ALA A 192 8.73 3.58 7.86
N ASN A 193 8.40 4.40 8.87
CA ASN A 193 7.21 5.23 8.87
C ASN A 193 7.23 6.26 7.73
N ALA A 194 8.38 6.88 7.44
CA ALA A 194 8.53 7.83 6.35
C ALA A 194 8.33 7.18 4.97
N VAL A 195 8.90 5.98 4.74
CA VAL A 195 8.72 5.24 3.48
C VAL A 195 7.27 4.77 3.32
N ALA A 196 6.64 4.30 4.40
CA ALA A 196 5.23 3.93 4.40
C ALA A 196 4.34 5.14 4.07
N TYR A 197 4.60 6.30 4.69
CA TYR A 197 3.92 7.55 4.38
C TYR A 197 4.08 7.98 2.91
N ALA A 198 5.31 7.93 2.39
CA ALA A 198 5.57 8.22 0.97
C ALA A 198 4.79 7.28 0.04
N THR A 199 4.74 5.99 0.39
CA THR A 199 4.00 5.00 -0.40
C THR A 199 2.50 5.22 -0.35
N ARG A 200 1.95 5.59 0.83
CA ARG A 200 0.55 5.97 0.99
C ARG A 200 0.20 7.18 0.13
N ARG A 201 1.03 8.24 0.16
CA ARG A 201 0.84 9.45 -0.66
C ARG A 201 0.89 9.15 -2.16
N MET A 202 1.81 8.28 -2.58
CA MET A 202 1.90 7.81 -3.96
C MET A 202 0.66 7.01 -4.38
N ALA A 203 0.16 6.13 -3.51
CA ALA A 203 -1.06 5.37 -3.76
C ALA A 203 -2.28 6.29 -3.91
N LEU A 204 -2.47 7.26 -3.01
CA LEU A 204 -3.54 8.25 -3.12
C LEU A 204 -3.40 9.10 -4.40
N ALA A 205 -2.20 9.59 -4.71
CA ALA A 205 -2.01 10.47 -5.87
C ALA A 205 -2.21 9.77 -7.22
N LEU A 206 -1.93 8.47 -7.32
CA LEU A 206 -1.93 7.73 -8.58
C LEU A 206 -3.08 6.73 -8.68
N LEU A 207 -3.41 6.01 -7.61
CA LEU A 207 -4.40 4.93 -7.67
C LEU A 207 -5.80 5.38 -7.30
N ASP A 208 -5.94 6.49 -6.56
CA ASP A 208 -7.23 7.13 -6.32
C ASP A 208 -7.68 7.82 -7.61
N GLY A 209 -8.84 7.42 -8.11
CA GLY A 209 -9.41 7.92 -9.36
C GLY A 209 -10.59 8.85 -9.07
N PRO A 210 -10.89 9.82 -9.95
CA PRO A 210 -12.14 10.57 -9.84
C PRO A 210 -13.30 9.59 -9.91
N THR A 211 -14.09 9.54 -8.84
CA THR A 211 -15.40 8.90 -8.83
C THR A 211 -16.27 9.69 -9.79
N GLU A 212 -16.79 9.05 -10.84
CA GLU A 212 -17.81 9.64 -11.71
C GLU A 212 -19.05 9.92 -10.84
N GLY A 213 -19.08 11.09 -10.23
CA GLY A 213 -20.07 11.49 -9.23
C GLY A 213 -19.91 12.94 -8.77
N ASP A 214 -18.70 13.50 -8.84
CA ASP A 214 -18.43 14.87 -8.37
C ASP A 214 -18.74 15.96 -9.42
N ASP A 215 -18.87 15.59 -10.71
CA ASP A 215 -19.16 16.54 -11.80
C ASP A 215 -20.67 16.80 -12.02
N ARG A 216 -21.57 16.27 -11.17
CA ARG A 216 -23.03 16.45 -11.33
C ARG A 216 -23.67 17.48 -10.41
N ASP A 217 -22.96 18.05 -9.43
CA ASP A 217 -23.57 18.99 -8.47
C ASP A 217 -23.23 20.47 -8.74
N ASP A 218 -22.21 20.78 -9.54
CA ASP A 218 -21.82 22.17 -9.85
C ASP A 218 -22.63 22.82 -10.99
N GLY A 219 -23.57 22.08 -11.60
CA GLY A 219 -24.32 22.49 -12.80
C GLY A 219 -25.62 23.25 -12.53
N ASP A 220 -26.28 23.03 -11.39
CA ASP A 220 -27.65 23.52 -11.17
C ASP A 220 -27.75 24.78 -10.28
N GLU A 221 -26.70 25.18 -9.56
CA GLU A 221 -26.78 26.34 -8.66
C GLU A 221 -26.50 27.70 -9.34
N ARG A 222 -26.07 27.72 -10.61
CA ARG A 222 -25.73 28.98 -11.32
C ARG A 222 -26.85 29.54 -12.20
N ALA A 223 -28.02 28.91 -12.23
CA ALA A 223 -29.12 29.30 -13.12
C ALA A 223 -30.32 29.96 -12.43
N THR A 224 -30.25 30.40 -11.16
CA THR A 224 -31.37 31.18 -10.57
C THR A 224 -30.93 32.18 -9.50
N VAL A 225 -30.14 33.21 -9.82
CA VAL A 225 -30.18 34.47 -9.05
C VAL A 225 -30.14 35.66 -9.99
N GLY A 226 -31.31 35.94 -10.57
CA GLY A 226 -31.60 37.21 -11.19
C GLY A 226 -31.98 38.24 -10.12
N ARG A 227 -31.21 39.33 -10.09
CA ARG A 227 -31.67 40.71 -9.84
C ARG A 227 -32.24 41.03 -8.45
N GLU A 228 -31.45 41.75 -7.66
CA GLU A 228 -31.84 43.08 -7.15
C GLU A 228 -30.61 43.88 -6.67
N ARG A 229 -30.49 45.12 -7.16
CA ARG A 229 -29.53 46.14 -6.72
C ARG A 229 -30.20 47.01 -5.66
N GLY A 230 -29.52 47.24 -4.55
CA GLY A 230 -29.77 48.30 -3.58
C GLY A 230 -28.43 48.87 -3.07
N VAL A 231 -28.39 50.16 -2.81
CA VAL A 231 -27.21 51.04 -2.76
C VAL A 231 -27.07 51.69 -1.35
N VAL A 232 -25.82 52.04 -0.94
CA VAL A 232 -25.33 52.82 0.25
C VAL A 232 -25.54 52.15 1.63
N ASP A 233 -24.63 52.19 2.62
CA ASP A 233 -23.82 53.29 3.15
C ASP A 233 -22.62 52.82 4.03
N ALA A 234 -21.68 53.73 4.23
CA ALA A 234 -20.35 53.64 4.83
C ALA A 234 -20.30 53.52 6.36
N GLY A 235 -19.13 53.14 6.90
CA GLY A 235 -18.73 53.54 8.26
C GLY A 235 -17.79 52.63 9.05
N ASN A 236 -16.49 52.89 8.93
CA ASN A 236 -15.51 53.04 10.02
C ASN A 236 -14.93 51.83 10.82
N ASP A 237 -13.59 51.73 10.68
CA ASP A 237 -12.51 51.56 11.66
C ASP A 237 -12.21 50.28 12.47
N ALA A 238 -10.88 50.06 12.49
CA ALA A 238 -10.03 49.61 13.58
C ALA A 238 -9.97 48.13 14.01
N SER A 239 -8.83 47.53 13.64
CA SER A 239 -7.86 46.84 14.52
C SER A 239 -8.31 45.62 15.33
N ARG A 240 -7.70 44.46 15.02
CA ARG A 240 -7.26 43.36 15.92
C ARG A 240 -6.57 42.30 15.06
N GLU A 241 -5.24 42.23 15.14
CA GLU A 241 -4.49 41.27 15.96
C GLU A 241 -4.57 39.84 15.40
N ALA A 242 -3.42 39.38 14.90
CA ALA A 242 -3.20 38.03 14.44
C ALA A 242 -3.06 37.11 15.65
N GLU A 243 -4.06 36.26 15.86
CA GLU A 243 -3.94 35.06 16.69
C GLU A 243 -3.78 33.85 15.77
N SER A 244 -2.64 33.15 15.96
CA SER A 244 -2.36 31.86 15.37
C SER A 244 -2.93 30.78 16.29
N ASP A 245 -4.12 30.31 15.99
CA ASP A 245 -4.70 29.16 16.68
C ASP A 245 -4.18 27.85 16.07
N VAL A 246 -3.48 27.13 16.91
CA VAL A 246 -3.11 25.73 16.78
C VAL A 246 -4.34 24.92 17.12
N ASP A 247 -4.92 24.21 16.16
CA ASP A 247 -6.00 23.27 16.44
C ASP A 247 -5.51 21.83 16.33
N GLY A 248 -5.59 21.14 17.48
CA GLY A 248 -5.32 19.73 17.63
C GLY A 248 -6.52 18.93 17.14
N VAL A 249 -6.26 17.94 16.30
CA VAL A 249 -7.28 16.96 15.92
C VAL A 249 -7.18 15.78 16.89
N GLU A 250 -8.04 15.77 17.90
CA GLU A 250 -8.41 14.55 18.63
C GLU A 250 -9.10 13.61 17.65
N PHE A 251 -8.64 12.35 17.61
CA PHE A 251 -9.36 11.29 16.92
C PHE A 251 -9.96 10.37 17.98
N GLU A 252 -11.29 10.34 18.02
CA GLU A 252 -12.10 9.43 18.83
C GLU A 252 -11.79 7.97 18.48
N ASN A 253 -11.68 7.16 19.52
CA ASN A 253 -11.37 5.74 19.46
C ASN A 253 -12.69 4.97 19.45
N ASP A 254 -13.14 4.56 18.26
CA ASP A 254 -14.40 3.84 18.07
C ASP A 254 -14.20 2.35 18.37
N ALA A 255 -14.10 2.03 19.66
CA ALA A 255 -14.06 0.68 20.18
C ALA A 255 -15.02 0.59 21.37
N ASP A 256 -16.32 0.52 21.08
CA ASP A 256 -17.36 -0.11 21.90
C ASP A 256 -18.67 -0.13 21.08
N ARG A 257 -18.85 -1.16 20.26
CA ARG A 257 -20.19 -1.57 19.81
C ARG A 257 -20.45 -2.96 20.36
N GLU A 258 -21.01 -2.97 21.56
CA GLU A 258 -21.75 -4.12 22.08
C GLU A 258 -22.87 -4.46 21.10
N VAL A 259 -22.89 -5.72 20.64
CA VAL A 259 -23.95 -6.28 19.81
C VAL A 259 -24.94 -6.92 20.76
N ASP A 260 -26.10 -6.29 20.92
CA ASP A 260 -27.26 -6.89 21.57
C ASP A 260 -27.86 -7.96 20.65
N ASP A 261 -28.04 -9.13 21.25
CA ASP A 261 -28.68 -10.34 20.74
C ASP A 261 -30.21 -10.16 20.69
N ASP A 262 -30.81 -10.29 19.49
CA ASP A 262 -32.21 -10.67 19.37
C ASP A 262 -32.42 -11.60 18.16
N GLY A 263 -32.33 -12.90 18.43
CA GLY A 263 -33.37 -13.86 18.05
C GLY A 263 -33.79 -13.93 16.58
N ARG A 264 -33.11 -14.77 15.78
CA ARG A 264 -33.85 -15.63 14.84
C ARG A 264 -33.14 -16.95 14.52
N THR A 265 -33.85 -18.01 14.87
CA THR A 265 -33.61 -19.42 14.63
C THR A 265 -33.39 -19.77 13.15
N GLY A 266 -32.34 -20.57 12.88
CA GLY A 266 -32.14 -21.31 11.63
C GLY A 266 -31.04 -22.37 11.82
N ASP A 267 -31.45 -23.60 12.09
CA ASP A 267 -30.63 -24.81 12.26
C ASP A 267 -29.85 -25.17 10.98
N PRO A 268 -28.57 -25.60 11.05
CA PRO A 268 -27.76 -25.93 9.88
C PRO A 268 -27.73 -27.44 9.62
N THR A 269 -28.29 -27.89 8.50
CA THR A 269 -27.94 -29.22 7.97
C THR A 269 -26.69 -29.09 7.11
N ALA A 270 -25.58 -29.57 7.65
CA ALA A 270 -24.34 -29.84 6.96
C ALA A 270 -24.56 -30.96 5.92
N GLU A 271 -24.09 -30.75 4.69
CA GLU A 271 -23.70 -31.86 3.82
C GLU A 271 -22.28 -31.61 3.29
N GLU A 272 -21.49 -32.62 3.61
CA GLU A 272 -20.07 -32.85 3.44
C GLU A 272 -19.82 -33.34 2.01
N PHE A 273 -18.99 -32.63 1.25
CA PHE A 273 -18.57 -33.07 -0.10
C PHE A 273 -17.38 -34.03 0.03
N GLU A 274 -17.67 -35.33 -0.10
CA GLU A 274 -16.68 -36.40 -0.17
C GLU A 274 -16.36 -36.76 -1.64
N PHE A 275 -15.07 -36.86 -1.95
CA PHE A 275 -14.53 -37.30 -3.25
C PHE A 275 -14.51 -38.84 -3.31
N GLY A 276 -14.92 -39.45 -4.44
CA GLY A 276 -14.73 -40.88 -4.66
C GLY A 276 -15.00 -41.35 -6.10
N ASP A 277 -13.90 -41.64 -6.79
CA ASP A 277 -13.67 -42.65 -7.86
C ASP A 277 -14.82 -43.19 -8.74
N GLY A 278 -14.57 -43.20 -10.06
CA GLY A 278 -15.22 -44.13 -11.00
C GLY A 278 -14.74 -45.58 -10.78
N PRO A 279 -15.08 -46.57 -11.64
CA PRO A 279 -15.43 -46.47 -13.07
C PRO A 279 -16.63 -47.36 -13.47
N GLU A 280 -16.78 -47.58 -14.79
CA GLU A 280 -17.55 -48.64 -15.49
C GLU A 280 -18.77 -48.16 -16.32
N SER A 281 -18.52 -48.02 -17.63
CA SER A 281 -19.47 -48.47 -18.67
C SER A 281 -19.52 -50.01 -18.63
N PRO A 282 -20.66 -50.67 -18.97
CA PRO A 282 -20.90 -50.92 -20.39
C PRO A 282 -22.39 -51.02 -20.82
N ASP A 283 -22.58 -50.73 -22.11
CA ASP A 283 -23.49 -51.39 -23.07
C ASP A 283 -25.02 -51.25 -22.99
N ASP A 284 -25.60 -51.47 -24.18
CA ASP A 284 -27.01 -51.51 -24.58
C ASP A 284 -27.70 -50.13 -24.70
N GLY A 285 -28.27 -49.72 -25.83
CA GLY A 285 -28.65 -50.45 -27.03
C GLY A 285 -29.86 -49.73 -27.64
N ASP A 286 -29.92 -49.79 -28.97
CA ASP A 286 -31.12 -49.61 -29.81
C ASP A 286 -31.77 -48.23 -30.03
N ASP A 287 -31.66 -47.82 -31.30
CA ASP A 287 -32.79 -47.71 -32.23
C ASP A 287 -33.81 -46.56 -32.05
N ARG A 288 -33.74 -45.58 -32.97
CA ARG A 288 -34.82 -45.14 -33.91
C ARG A 288 -34.52 -43.74 -34.43
N THR A 289 -34.05 -43.60 -35.67
CA THR A 289 -34.85 -43.32 -36.87
C THR A 289 -35.78 -42.11 -36.78
N ASP A 290 -35.47 -41.10 -37.59
CA ASP A 290 -36.37 -40.29 -38.43
C ASP A 290 -37.83 -40.12 -37.99
N ARG A 291 -38.25 -38.86 -37.80
CA ARG A 291 -39.26 -38.21 -38.67
C ARG A 291 -39.55 -36.75 -38.26
N ARG A 292 -39.36 -35.88 -39.26
CA ARG A 292 -40.00 -34.58 -39.55
C ARG A 292 -39.83 -33.41 -38.59
#